data_AF-A0A8I1N024-F1
#
_entry.id   AF-A0A8I1N024-F1
#
_cell.length_a   1.000
_cell.length_b   1.000
_cell.length_c   1.000
_cell.angle_alpha   90.00
_cell.angle_beta   90.00
_cell.angle_gamma   90.00
#
_symmetry.space_group_name_H-M   'P 1'
#
loop_
_entity.id
_entity.type
_entity.pdbx_description
1 polymer ?
#
loop_
_entity_poly.entity_id
_entity_poly.type
_entity_poly.pdbx_seq_one_letter_code
_entity_poly.pdbx_strand_id
1 'polypeptide(L)'
;MKWLRKFYSKIKELFLIQICDPSDCANHIESVAGGNLNVLEVEVIENLCAMGYRCEEILAIIVYWRKRNALKRLLVKDGIEAKEVASILGRYNSDIQGQKSIEAIFDRIKAERPPAPTA
;
A
#
# COMPACT_ATOMS: atom_id res chain seq x y z
N MET A 1 -7.60 24.39 17.48
CA MET A 1 -6.47 23.71 16.79
C MET A 1 -5.60 24.61 15.90
N LYS A 2 -5.42 25.92 16.20
CA LYS A 2 -4.57 26.83 15.37
C LYS A 2 -3.13 26.97 15.87
N TRP A 3 -2.88 26.64 17.13
CA TRP A 3 -1.58 26.82 17.78
C TRP A 3 -0.55 25.77 17.34
N LEU A 4 -0.97 24.50 17.25
CA LEU A 4 -0.11 23.39 16.81
C LEU A 4 0.41 23.59 15.38
N ARG A 5 -0.42 24.02 14.41
CA ARG A 5 0.03 24.30 13.03
C ARG A 5 1.14 25.35 12.97
N LYS A 6 1.01 26.45 13.73
CA LYS A 6 2.05 27.50 13.78
C LYS A 6 3.35 27.01 14.42
N PHE A 7 3.24 26.14 15.43
CA PHE A 7 4.40 25.55 16.09
C PHE A 7 5.18 24.61 15.14
N TYR A 8 4.47 23.72 14.44
CA TYR A 8 5.08 22.82 13.45
C TYR A 8 5.73 23.57 12.28
N SER A 9 5.14 24.66 11.79
CA SER A 9 5.76 25.49 10.74
C SER A 9 7.08 26.15 11.19
N LYS A 10 7.20 26.60 12.44
CA LYS A 10 8.46 27.19 12.95
C LYS A 10 9.56 26.15 13.15
N ILE A 11 9.21 24.94 13.55
CA ILE A 11 10.17 23.84 13.69
C ILE A 11 10.67 23.37 12.30
N LYS A 12 9.79 23.39 11.29
CA LYS A 12 10.12 23.10 9.88
C LYS A 12 11.26 24.00 9.36
N GLU A 13 11.25 25.28 9.74
CA GLU A 13 12.29 26.26 9.35
C GLU A 13 13.64 26.05 10.07
N LEU A 14 13.63 25.46 11.27
CA LEU A 14 14.82 25.39 12.13
C LEU A 14 15.67 24.12 11.94
N PHE A 15 15.12 23.04 11.40
CA PHE A 15 15.80 21.73 11.47
C PHE A 15 16.03 20.99 10.14
N LEU A 16 15.65 21.54 8.96
CA LEU A 16 15.69 20.77 7.69
C LEU A 16 15.02 19.39 7.81
N ILE A 17 14.15 19.18 8.81
CA ILE A 17 13.38 17.97 8.96
C ILE A 17 12.29 18.06 7.91
N GLN A 18 12.33 17.16 6.94
CA GLN A 18 11.28 16.98 5.94
C GLN A 18 10.06 16.40 6.66
N ILE A 19 9.32 17.27 7.35
CA ILE A 19 8.06 16.91 8.01
C ILE A 19 7.09 16.53 6.89
N CYS A 20 6.62 15.28 6.94
CA CYS A 20 5.58 14.77 6.07
C CYS A 20 4.33 15.64 6.22
N ASP A 21 3.97 16.37 5.16
CA ASP A 21 2.67 17.03 5.07
C ASP A 21 1.66 16.00 4.52
N PRO A 22 0.60 15.64 5.27
CA PRO A 22 -0.33 14.61 4.84
C PRO A 22 -1.04 14.94 3.53
N SER A 23 -1.31 16.22 3.25
CA SER A 23 -2.02 16.64 2.05
C SER A 23 -1.12 16.55 0.82
N ASP A 24 0.11 17.07 0.93
CA ASP A 24 1.10 16.95 -0.14
C ASP A 24 1.46 15.48 -0.39
N CYS A 25 1.57 14.68 0.67
CA CYS A 25 1.86 13.26 0.55
C CYS A 25 0.70 12.49 -0.09
N ALA A 26 -0.54 12.78 0.29
CA ALA A 26 -1.72 12.20 -0.34
C ALA A 26 -1.77 12.49 -1.85
N ASN A 27 -1.59 13.75 -2.24
CA ASN A 27 -1.55 14.16 -3.65
C ASN A 27 -0.41 13.45 -4.41
N HIS A 28 0.77 13.34 -3.80
CA HIS A 28 1.89 12.61 -4.38
C HIS A 28 1.56 11.13 -4.59
N ILE A 29 0.95 10.48 -3.60
CA ILE A 29 0.56 9.08 -3.68
C ILE A 29 -0.48 8.87 -4.78
N GLU A 30 -1.50 9.71 -4.90
CA GLU A 30 -2.49 9.62 -5.98
C GLU A 30 -1.84 9.76 -7.36
N SER A 31 -0.88 10.68 -7.49
CA SER A 31 -0.15 10.91 -8.73
C SER A 31 0.77 9.73 -9.11
N VAL A 32 1.39 9.06 -8.14
CA VAL A 32 2.40 8.02 -8.38
C VAL A 32 1.80 6.61 -8.36
N ALA A 33 0.99 6.30 -7.36
CA ALA A 33 0.36 4.99 -7.20
C ALA A 33 -0.90 4.82 -8.08
N GLY A 34 -1.42 5.92 -8.63
CA GLY A 34 -2.57 5.95 -9.52
C GLY A 34 -3.90 5.69 -8.81
N GLY A 35 -4.89 6.53 -9.09
CA GLY A 35 -6.24 6.41 -8.55
C GLY A 35 -6.38 7.02 -7.14
N ASN A 36 -7.60 7.47 -6.85
CA ASN A 36 -7.91 8.24 -5.65
C ASN A 36 -7.69 7.43 -4.37
N LEU A 37 -7.25 8.12 -3.33
CA LEU A 37 -7.17 7.56 -1.99
C LEU A 37 -8.59 7.37 -1.42
N ASN A 38 -8.82 6.23 -0.78
CA ASN A 38 -10.03 6.05 0.02
C ASN A 38 -9.84 6.65 1.42
N VAL A 39 -10.94 6.82 2.16
CA VAL A 39 -10.96 7.42 3.50
C VAL A 39 -9.94 6.76 4.44
N LEU A 40 -9.83 5.42 4.42
CA LEU A 40 -8.88 4.70 5.27
C LEU A 40 -7.43 4.97 4.86
N GLU A 41 -7.13 5.07 3.56
CA GLU A 41 -5.78 5.41 3.09
C GLU A 41 -5.39 6.82 3.50
N VAL A 42 -6.32 7.78 3.47
CA VAL A 42 -6.09 9.16 3.95
C VAL A 42 -5.79 9.16 5.46
N GLU A 43 -6.61 8.49 6.27
CA GLU A 43 -6.37 8.37 7.72
C GLU A 43 -5.02 7.72 8.03
N VAL A 44 -4.61 6.73 7.24
CA VAL A 44 -3.31 6.06 7.40
C VAL A 44 -2.15 7.01 7.07
N ILE A 45 -2.26 7.79 6.00
CA ILE A 45 -1.26 8.81 5.65
C ILE A 45 -1.13 9.84 6.78
N GLU A 46 -2.25 10.35 7.30
CA GLU A 46 -2.25 11.32 8.41
C GLU A 46 -1.55 10.76 9.65
N ASN A 47 -1.88 9.52 10.04
CA ASN A 47 -1.28 8.86 11.19
C ASN A 47 0.21 8.59 11.00
N LEU A 48 0.63 8.11 9.83
CA LEU A 48 2.03 7.81 9.56
C LEU A 48 2.88 9.09 9.46
N CYS A 49 2.38 10.15 8.82
CA CYS A 49 3.05 11.46 8.86
C CYS A 49 3.18 11.96 10.30
N ALA A 50 2.15 11.81 11.15
CA ALA A 50 2.20 12.21 12.56
C ALA A 50 3.20 11.39 13.39
N MET A 51 3.46 10.14 13.01
CA MET A 51 4.49 9.27 13.60
C MET A 51 5.90 9.56 13.07
N GLY A 52 6.05 10.48 12.11
CA GLY A 52 7.35 10.90 11.56
C GLY A 52 7.85 10.07 10.38
N TYR A 53 7.00 9.27 9.74
CA TYR A 53 7.35 8.60 8.49
C TYR A 53 7.50 9.60 7.36
N ARG A 54 8.41 9.33 6.42
CA ARG A 54 8.56 10.11 5.19
C ARG A 54 7.52 9.68 4.16
N CYS A 55 7.19 10.58 3.22
CA CYS A 55 6.15 10.28 2.25
C CYS A 55 6.49 9.08 1.36
N GLU A 56 7.77 8.86 1.04
CA GLU A 56 8.23 7.72 0.25
C GLU A 56 8.00 6.38 0.97
N GLU A 57 8.11 6.38 2.30
CA GLU A 57 7.85 5.20 3.15
C GLU A 57 6.35 4.91 3.20
N ILE A 58 5.54 5.96 3.32
CA ILE A 58 4.08 5.86 3.29
C ILE A 58 3.61 5.37 1.91
N LEU A 59 4.18 5.91 0.83
CA LEU A 59 3.90 5.46 -0.53
C LEU A 59 4.16 3.97 -0.69
N ALA A 60 5.30 3.47 -0.19
CA ALA A 60 5.63 2.05 -0.25
C ALA A 60 4.59 1.19 0.50
N ILE A 61 4.12 1.64 1.67
CA ILE A 61 3.08 0.97 2.45
C ILE A 61 1.76 0.92 1.69
N ILE A 62 1.31 2.07 1.15
CA ILE A 62 0.04 2.17 0.42
C ILE A 62 0.08 1.32 -0.87
N VAL A 63 1.16 1.41 -1.65
CA VAL A 63 1.34 0.61 -2.87
C VAL A 63 1.32 -0.89 -2.54
N TYR A 64 2.03 -1.31 -1.48
CA TYR A 64 2.01 -2.70 -1.03
C TYR A 64 0.60 -3.16 -0.66
N TRP A 65 -0.17 -2.37 0.09
CA TRP A 65 -1.55 -2.69 0.45
C TRP A 65 -2.48 -2.77 -0.77
N ARG A 66 -2.37 -1.83 -1.71
CA ARG A 66 -3.13 -1.86 -2.96
C ARG A 66 -2.83 -3.14 -3.75
N LYS A 67 -1.54 -3.48 -3.92
CA LYS A 67 -1.12 -4.72 -4.59
C LYS A 67 -1.66 -5.96 -3.90
N ARG A 68 -1.53 -6.04 -2.58
CA ARG A 68 -2.04 -7.16 -1.78
C ARG A 68 -3.56 -7.32 -1.93
N ASN A 69 -4.31 -6.21 -1.90
CA ASN A 69 -5.77 -6.22 -2.02
C ASN A 69 -6.23 -6.59 -3.43
N ALA A 70 -5.55 -6.11 -4.47
CA ALA A 70 -5.86 -6.48 -5.85
C ALA A 70 -5.53 -7.96 -6.12
N LEU A 71 -4.39 -8.47 -5.63
CA LEU A 71 -4.09 -9.90 -5.71
C LEU A 71 -5.13 -10.74 -4.96
N LYS A 72 -5.52 -10.34 -3.75
CA LYS A 72 -6.61 -10.99 -2.99
C LYS A 72 -7.89 -11.08 -3.82
N ARG A 73 -8.30 -10.01 -4.51
CA ARG A 73 -9.50 -10.00 -5.36
C ARG A 73 -9.37 -10.98 -6.53
N LEU A 74 -8.21 -11.04 -7.19
CA LEU A 74 -7.96 -11.98 -8.28
C LEU A 74 -8.05 -13.43 -7.81
N LEU A 75 -7.41 -13.75 -6.68
CA LEU A 75 -7.44 -15.11 -6.10
C LEU A 75 -8.87 -15.53 -5.73
N VAL A 76 -9.63 -14.66 -5.08
CA VAL A 76 -11.04 -14.94 -4.75
C VAL A 76 -11.88 -15.12 -6.02
N LYS A 77 -11.65 -14.30 -7.06
CA LYS A 77 -12.34 -14.41 -8.35
C LYS A 77 -12.01 -15.72 -9.08
N ASP A 78 -10.82 -16.26 -8.90
CA ASP A 78 -10.38 -17.56 -9.42
C ASP A 78 -10.93 -18.75 -8.59
N GLY A 79 -11.77 -18.49 -7.58
CA GLY A 79 -12.44 -19.51 -6.78
C GLY A 79 -11.63 -20.00 -5.58
N ILE A 80 -10.57 -19.29 -5.20
CA ILE A 80 -9.68 -19.71 -4.10
C ILE A 80 -10.33 -19.38 -2.76
N GLU A 81 -10.40 -20.38 -1.88
CA GLU A 81 -10.96 -20.23 -0.54
C GLU A 81 -10.17 -19.23 0.31
N ALA A 82 -10.87 -18.46 1.16
CA ALA A 82 -10.28 -17.40 1.96
C ALA A 82 -9.09 -17.86 2.84
N LYS A 83 -9.15 -19.09 3.38
CA LYS A 83 -8.07 -19.68 4.18
C LYS A 83 -6.80 -19.88 3.35
N GLU A 84 -6.96 -20.31 2.10
CA GLU A 84 -5.85 -20.53 1.19
C GLU A 84 -5.31 -19.21 0.63
N VAL A 85 -6.18 -18.24 0.37
CA VAL A 85 -5.78 -16.87 -0.02
C VAL A 85 -4.83 -16.27 1.02
N ALA A 86 -5.13 -16.39 2.31
CA ALA A 86 -4.25 -15.87 3.36
C ALA A 86 -2.85 -16.51 3.33
N SER A 87 -2.78 -17.82 3.10
CA SER A 87 -1.52 -18.57 2.96
C SER A 87 -0.72 -18.11 1.73
N ILE A 88 -1.40 -17.93 0.59
CA ILE A 88 -0.78 -17.47 -0.66
C ILE A 88 -0.22 -16.05 -0.50
N LEU A 89 -1.02 -15.12 0.04
CA LEU A 89 -0.56 -13.75 0.28
C LEU A 89 0.66 -13.69 1.20
N GLY A 90 0.76 -14.60 2.19
CA GLY A 90 1.93 -14.74 3.04
C GLY A 90 3.17 -15.25 2.28
N ARG A 91 3.01 -16.30 1.48
CA ARG A 91 4.11 -16.89 0.69
C ARG A 91 4.68 -15.93 -0.35
N TYR A 92 3.85 -15.09 -0.94
CA TYR A 92 4.22 -14.14 -1.99
C TYR A 92 4.48 -12.72 -1.46
N ASN A 93 4.64 -12.54 -0.15
CA ASN A 93 4.81 -11.22 0.45
C ASN A 93 5.97 -10.40 -0.17
N SER A 94 7.13 -11.04 -0.39
CA SER A 94 8.29 -10.38 -1.01
C SER A 94 8.03 -9.98 -2.46
N ASP A 95 7.27 -10.79 -3.21
CA ASP A 95 6.89 -10.47 -4.59
C ASP A 95 5.91 -9.28 -4.64
N ILE A 96 4.98 -9.20 -3.68
CA ILE A 96 4.02 -8.09 -3.54
C ILE A 96 4.75 -6.79 -3.16
N GLN A 97 5.78 -6.85 -2.32
CA GLN A 97 6.64 -5.70 -1.98
C GLN A 97 7.54 -5.28 -3.14
N GLY A 98 7.88 -6.20 -4.04
CA GLY A 98 8.75 -5.95 -5.18
C GLY A 98 8.11 -5.17 -6.32
N GLN A 99 8.86 -5.04 -7.42
CA GLN A 99 8.43 -4.33 -8.63
C GLN A 99 7.55 -5.17 -9.56
N LYS A 100 7.32 -6.45 -9.25
CA LYS A 100 6.47 -7.32 -10.09
C LYS A 100 5.05 -6.76 -10.18
N SER A 101 4.44 -6.91 -11.36
CA SER A 101 3.02 -6.62 -11.56
C SER A 101 2.18 -7.67 -10.85
N ILE A 102 0.94 -7.31 -10.52
CA ILE A 102 0.02 -8.18 -9.80
C ILE A 102 -0.36 -9.38 -10.67
N GLU A 103 -0.52 -9.13 -11.97
CA GLU A 103 -0.81 -10.12 -13.00
C GLU A 103 0.30 -11.17 -13.08
N ALA A 104 1.57 -10.74 -13.11
CA ALA A 104 2.70 -11.66 -13.13
C ALA A 104 2.79 -12.52 -11.86
N ILE A 105 2.45 -11.95 -10.70
CA ILE A 105 2.37 -12.72 -9.44
C ILE A 105 1.23 -13.74 -9.53
N PHE A 106 0.07 -13.32 -10.03
CA PHE A 106 -1.10 -14.18 -10.17
C PHE A 106 -0.87 -15.33 -11.16
N ASP A 107 -0.29 -15.07 -12.32
CA ASP A 107 0.03 -16.10 -13.32
C ASP A 107 1.01 -17.14 -12.77
N ARG A 108 2.01 -16.69 -12.00
CA ARG A 108 2.93 -17.59 -11.30
C ARG A 108 2.20 -18.49 -10.29
N ILE A 109 1.28 -17.93 -9.51
CA ILE A 109 0.45 -18.71 -8.56
C ILE A 109 -0.36 -19.77 -9.30
N LYS A 110 -0.91 -19.43 -10.48
CA LYS A 110 -1.67 -20.39 -11.30
C LYS A 110 -0.78 -21.49 -11.88
N ALA A 111 0.44 -21.17 -12.32
CA ALA A 111 1.38 -22.16 -12.84
C ALA A 111 1.91 -23.13 -11.77
N GLU A 112 2.07 -22.66 -10.52
CA GLU A 112 2.50 -23.50 -9.39
C GLU A 112 1.38 -24.41 -8.86
N ARG A 113 0.11 -24.12 -9.17
CA ARG A 113 -1.01 -24.98 -8.83
C ARG A 113 -1.17 -26.06 -9.90
N PRO A 114 -1.17 -27.36 -9.54
CA PRO A 114 -1.50 -28.39 -10.51
C PRO A 114 -2.87 -28.07 -11.12
N PRO A 115 -3.07 -28.29 -12.44
CA PRO A 115 -4.38 -28.10 -13.04
C PRO A 115 -5.38 -28.92 -12.22
N ALA A 116 -6.51 -28.29 -11.85
CA ALA A 116 -7.60 -29.03 -11.23
C ALA A 116 -7.86 -30.28 -12.09
N PRO A 117 -7.94 -31.48 -11.50
CA PRO A 117 -8.31 -32.65 -12.28
C PRO A 117 -9.61 -32.31 -13.00
N THR A 118 -9.56 -32.29 -14.32
CA THR A 118 -10.73 -32.09 -15.17
C THR A 118 -11.72 -33.19 -14.80
N ALA A 119 -12.79 -32.80 -14.12
CA ALA A 119 -13.93 -33.66 -13.81
C ALA A 119 -14.76 -33.91 -15.07
#